data_AF-A0A6B2G1D0-F1
#
_entry.id   AF-A0A6B2G1D0-F1
#
_cell.length_a   1.000
_cell.length_b   1.000
_cell.length_c   1.000
_cell.angle_alpha   90.00
_cell.angle_beta   90.00
_cell.angle_gamma   90.00
#
_symmetry.space_group_name_H-M   'P 1'
#
loop_
_entity.id
_entity.type
_entity.pdbx_description
1 polymer ?
#
loop_
_entity_poly.entity_id
_entity_poly.type
_entity_poly.pdbx_seq_one_letter_code
_entity_poly.pdbx_strand_id
1 'polypeptide(L)'
;YFKYLGVSPRVSYRGFSVHEKNVLPRGTVIKAAHFTPGQKVQITSITKDKGFLGVMQRWNFSGMPASHGTSKSHRATGSILSLKKRVAPKTKMHGHTGLKSRFVNGLQVRFLNKVYRFYE
;
A
#
# COMPACT_ATOMS: atom_id res chain seq x y z
N TYR A 1 -25.73 0.89 -15.81
CA TYR A 1 -24.57 1.78 -16.02
C TYR A 1 -23.67 1.32 -17.17
N PHE A 2 -22.97 0.19 -17.08
CA PHE A 2 -22.03 -0.26 -18.14
C PHE A 2 -22.67 -0.51 -19.51
N LYS A 3 -23.90 -1.07 -19.54
CA LYS A 3 -24.69 -1.23 -20.77
C LYS A 3 -25.00 0.10 -21.46
N TYR A 4 -25.24 1.16 -20.69
CA TYR A 4 -25.47 2.51 -21.22
C TYR A 4 -24.19 3.14 -21.77
N LEU A 5 -23.05 2.88 -21.12
CA LEU A 5 -21.74 3.37 -21.58
C LEU A 5 -21.12 2.53 -22.71
N GLY A 6 -21.74 1.44 -23.14
CA GLY A 6 -21.21 0.56 -24.20
C GLY A 6 -19.90 -0.15 -23.85
N VAL A 7 -19.55 -0.27 -22.56
CA VAL A 7 -18.31 -0.90 -22.10
C VAL A 7 -18.58 -2.15 -21.28
N SER A 8 -17.66 -3.12 -21.33
CA SER A 8 -17.75 -4.31 -20.49
C SER A 8 -17.48 -3.99 -19.01
N PRO A 9 -18.14 -4.68 -18.07
CA PRO A 9 -17.84 -4.56 -16.64
C PRO A 9 -16.37 -4.92 -16.35
N ARG A 10 -15.78 -4.23 -15.36
CA ARG A 10 -14.39 -4.42 -14.93
C ARG A 10 -14.36 -4.66 -13.43
N VAL A 11 -13.32 -5.37 -12.97
CA VAL A 11 -13.14 -5.72 -11.55
C VAL A 11 -12.81 -4.50 -10.69
N SER A 12 -12.07 -3.53 -11.24
CA SER A 12 -11.65 -2.34 -10.49
C SER A 12 -11.78 -1.07 -11.32
N TYR A 13 -12.07 0.03 -10.61
CA TYR A 13 -12.16 1.38 -11.15
C TYR A 13 -11.22 2.27 -10.34
N ARG A 14 -10.45 3.12 -11.04
CA ARG A 14 -9.56 4.10 -10.43
C ARG A 14 -9.75 5.44 -11.15
N GLY A 15 -9.95 6.50 -10.37
CA GLY A 15 -9.94 7.86 -10.89
C GLY A 15 -8.52 8.37 -10.99
N PHE A 16 -8.24 9.13 -12.05
CA PHE A 16 -7.00 9.87 -12.22
C PHE A 16 -7.34 11.35 -12.38
N SER A 17 -6.60 12.20 -11.69
CA SER A 17 -6.71 13.65 -11.89
C SER A 17 -5.96 14.01 -13.17
N VAL A 18 -6.67 14.59 -14.14
CA VAL A 18 -6.15 14.92 -15.47
C VAL A 18 -6.52 16.38 -15.78
N HIS A 19 -5.62 17.09 -16.46
CA HIS A 19 -5.88 18.44 -16.95
C HIS A 19 -6.93 18.42 -18.09
N GLU A 20 -7.77 19.44 -18.21
CA GLU A 20 -8.90 19.48 -19.16
C GLU A 20 -8.52 19.15 -20.62
N LYS A 21 -7.36 19.65 -21.07
CA LYS A 21 -6.79 19.38 -22.40
C LYS A 21 -6.43 17.92 -22.68
N ASN A 22 -6.25 17.11 -21.63
CA ASN A 22 -5.78 15.72 -21.73
C ASN A 22 -6.90 14.70 -21.45
N VAL A 23 -8.16 15.14 -21.45
CA VAL A 23 -9.31 14.26 -21.24
C VAL A 23 -9.53 13.39 -22.48
N LEU A 24 -9.48 12.08 -22.28
CA LEU A 24 -9.74 11.11 -23.33
C LEU A 24 -11.26 10.86 -23.48
N PRO A 25 -11.75 10.58 -24.71
CA PRO A 25 -13.13 10.16 -24.90
C PRO A 25 -13.40 8.84 -24.17
N ARG A 26 -14.66 8.64 -23.79
CA ARG A 26 -15.06 7.43 -23.05
C ARG A 26 -14.91 6.20 -23.96
N GLY A 27 -14.43 5.10 -23.39
CA GLY A 27 -14.23 3.84 -24.12
C GLY A 27 -12.86 3.69 -24.79
N THR A 28 -11.99 4.70 -24.73
CA THR A 28 -10.60 4.57 -25.21
C THR A 28 -9.84 3.49 -24.44
N VAL A 29 -9.24 2.55 -25.16
CA VAL A 29 -8.43 1.48 -24.59
C VAL A 29 -7.00 1.97 -24.37
N ILE A 30 -6.58 2.03 -23.11
CA ILE A 30 -5.19 2.36 -22.74
C ILE A 30 -4.35 1.08 -22.78
N LYS A 31 -3.28 1.08 -23.57
CA LYS A 31 -2.32 -0.03 -23.69
C LYS A 31 -1.04 0.27 -22.90
N ALA A 32 -0.23 -0.75 -22.63
CA ALA A 32 1.08 -0.60 -21.99
C ALA A 32 2.03 0.34 -22.76
N ALA A 33 1.83 0.46 -24.08
CA ALA A 33 2.54 1.40 -24.95
C ALA A 33 2.40 2.89 -24.57
N HIS A 34 1.53 3.23 -23.61
CA HIS A 34 1.43 4.58 -23.07
C HIS A 34 2.70 5.01 -22.30
N PHE A 35 3.46 4.07 -21.74
CA PHE A 35 4.69 4.36 -21.00
C PHE A 35 5.92 4.21 -21.88
N THR A 36 6.95 5.01 -21.60
CA THR A 36 8.26 4.92 -22.26
C THR A 36 9.32 4.31 -21.33
N PRO A 37 10.22 3.44 -21.84
CA PRO A 37 11.37 2.99 -21.06
C PRO A 37 12.20 4.18 -20.58
N GLY A 38 12.65 4.13 -19.32
CA GLY A 38 13.37 5.21 -18.66
C GLY A 38 12.48 6.20 -17.90
N GLN A 39 11.17 6.22 -18.17
CA GLN A 39 10.22 7.09 -17.45
C GLN A 39 10.13 6.72 -15.97
N LYS A 40 10.11 7.73 -15.10
CA LYS A 40 9.79 7.55 -13.67
C LYS A 40 8.29 7.64 -13.46
N VAL A 41 7.73 6.65 -12.78
CA VAL A 41 6.28 6.54 -12.51
C VAL A 41 6.02 6.43 -11.01
N GLN A 42 4.79 6.78 -10.63
CA GLN A 42 4.24 6.52 -9.30
C GLN A 42 3.26 5.35 -9.40
N ILE A 43 3.41 4.36 -8.52
CA ILE A 43 2.54 3.19 -8.46
C ILE A 43 1.78 3.21 -7.15
N THR A 44 0.46 3.01 -7.21
CA THR A 44 -0.39 2.89 -6.02
C THR A 44 -1.07 1.53 -6.01
N SER A 45 -0.87 0.78 -4.93
CA SER A 45 -1.42 -0.58 -4.78
C SER A 45 -1.88 -0.83 -3.34
N ILE A 46 -2.70 -1.86 -3.17
CA ILE A 46 -3.06 -2.35 -1.84
C ILE A 46 -1.90 -3.19 -1.31
N THR A 47 -1.45 -2.86 -0.11
CA THR A 47 -0.41 -3.62 0.60
C THR A 47 -0.91 -5.00 1.00
N LYS A 48 -0.01 -6.00 0.92
CA LYS A 48 -0.30 -7.37 1.38
C LYS A 48 -0.87 -7.35 2.79
N ASP A 49 -1.96 -8.09 2.98
CA ASP A 49 -2.55 -8.27 4.29
C ASP A 49 -1.67 -9.18 5.15
N LYS A 50 -1.38 -8.73 6.37
CA LYS A 50 -0.60 -9.47 7.36
C LYS A 50 -1.41 -9.79 8.61
N GLY A 51 -2.69 -9.43 8.66
CA GLY A 51 -3.56 -9.68 9.80
C GLY A 51 -3.14 -8.91 11.06
N PHE A 52 -3.45 -9.47 12.24
CA PHE A 52 -3.13 -8.88 13.54
C PHE A 52 -1.68 -9.17 13.92
N LEU A 53 -0.86 -8.11 14.07
CA LEU A 53 0.56 -8.24 14.34
C LEU A 53 0.98 -7.70 15.72
N GLY A 54 2.05 -8.32 16.23
CA GLY A 54 2.89 -7.90 17.35
C GLY A 54 3.47 -6.48 17.20
N VAL A 55 3.75 -5.79 18.30
CA VAL A 55 4.43 -4.47 18.27
C VAL A 55 5.80 -4.50 17.59
N MET A 56 6.56 -5.60 17.74
CA MET A 56 7.86 -5.74 17.11
C MET A 56 7.75 -5.76 15.57
N GLN A 57 6.87 -6.58 15.01
CA GLN A 57 6.73 -6.67 13.54
C GLN A 57 5.99 -5.47 12.95
N ARG A 58 5.04 -4.88 13.70
CA ARG A 58 4.23 -3.76 13.24
C ARG A 58 4.96 -2.42 13.29
N TRP A 59 5.78 -2.22 14.32
CA TRP A 59 6.40 -0.92 14.64
C TRP A 59 7.91 -0.97 14.83
N ASN A 60 8.54 -2.13 14.63
CA ASN A 60 9.97 -2.34 14.80
C ASN A 60 10.47 -2.05 16.23
N PHE A 61 9.68 -2.41 17.24
CA PHE A 61 10.11 -2.37 18.65
C PHE A 61 11.19 -3.42 18.90
N SER A 62 12.19 -3.10 19.74
CA SER A 62 13.32 -3.98 20.04
C SER A 62 12.95 -5.20 20.91
N GLY A 63 11.88 -5.10 21.71
CA GLY A 63 11.54 -6.12 22.70
C GLY A 63 12.47 -6.09 23.92
N MET A 64 12.41 -7.15 24.73
CA MET A 64 13.23 -7.36 25.94
C MET A 64 14.30 -8.43 25.68
N PRO A 65 15.41 -8.46 26.44
CA PRO A 65 16.46 -9.45 26.26
C PRO A 65 15.94 -10.89 26.39
N ALA A 66 16.63 -11.83 25.74
CA ALA A 66 16.27 -13.24 25.77
C ALA A 66 16.71 -13.93 27.08
N SER A 67 17.79 -13.46 27.70
CA SER A 67 18.40 -14.03 28.91
C SER A 67 18.36 -13.06 30.10
N HIS A 68 19.08 -13.41 31.18
CA HIS A 68 19.24 -12.61 32.40
C HIS A 68 17.92 -12.27 33.13
N GLY A 69 17.05 -13.27 33.32
CA GLY A 69 15.88 -13.15 34.20
C GLY A 69 14.61 -12.61 33.55
N THR A 70 14.61 -12.32 32.25
CA THR A 70 13.39 -11.93 31.52
C THR A 70 12.43 -13.12 31.44
N SER A 71 11.27 -13.02 32.09
CA SER A 71 10.24 -14.07 32.05
C SER A 71 9.00 -13.61 31.27
N LYS A 72 8.65 -14.33 30.21
CA LYS A 72 7.42 -14.18 29.40
C LYS A 72 7.18 -12.80 28.75
N SER A 73 8.16 -11.88 28.77
CA SER A 73 8.00 -10.50 28.28
C SER A 73 8.89 -10.15 27.08
N HIS A 74 9.58 -11.12 26.48
CA HIS A 74 10.55 -10.90 25.37
C HIS A 74 9.99 -10.06 24.21
N ARG A 75 8.70 -10.19 23.89
CA ARG A 75 8.02 -9.49 22.79
C ARG A 75 6.94 -8.50 23.25
N ALA A 76 6.91 -8.16 24.53
CA ALA A 76 5.94 -7.25 25.10
C ALA A 76 6.16 -5.80 24.64
N THR A 77 5.14 -4.95 24.77
CA THR A 77 5.21 -3.51 24.43
C THR A 77 6.15 -2.72 25.35
N GLY A 78 6.35 -3.18 26.58
CA GLY A 78 7.01 -2.40 27.63
C GLY A 78 6.11 -1.28 28.15
N SER A 79 6.72 -0.24 28.73
CA SER A 79 6.00 0.92 29.26
C SER A 79 5.36 1.75 28.13
N ILE A 80 4.09 2.12 28.31
CA ILE A 80 3.30 2.87 27.31
C ILE A 80 3.23 4.36 27.68
N LEU A 81 3.34 4.69 28.97
CA LEU A 81 3.15 6.03 29.52
C LEU A 81 3.70 6.10 30.95
N SER A 82 4.01 7.31 31.42
CA SER A 82 4.43 7.57 32.80
C SER A 82 3.49 8.55 33.54
N LEU A 83 3.37 9.80 33.08
CA LEU A 83 2.76 10.89 33.89
C LEU A 83 1.35 11.35 33.48
N LYS A 84 0.78 10.85 32.37
CA LYS A 84 -0.55 11.30 31.90
C LYS A 84 -1.64 10.35 32.40
N LYS A 85 -2.85 10.89 32.62
CA LYS A 85 -4.04 10.11 33.03
C LYS A 85 -4.61 9.22 31.92
N ARG A 86 -4.18 9.40 30.67
CA ARG A 86 -4.65 8.63 29.51
C ARG A 86 -3.56 8.43 28.47
N VAL A 87 -3.66 7.33 27.73
CA VAL A 87 -2.82 7.07 26.56
C VAL A 87 -3.14 8.10 25.47
N ALA A 88 -2.09 8.63 24.84
CA ALA A 88 -2.25 9.58 23.73
C ALA A 88 -2.92 8.89 22.52
N PRO A 89 -3.76 9.61 21.75
CA PRO A 89 -4.28 9.07 20.50
C PRO A 89 -3.14 8.69 19.56
N LYS A 90 -3.32 7.61 18.80
CA LYS A 90 -2.32 7.09 17.82
C LYS A 90 -1.03 6.55 18.44
N THR A 91 -0.98 6.27 19.74
CA THR A 91 0.13 5.51 20.35
C THR A 91 0.30 4.16 19.65
N LYS A 92 1.57 3.79 19.38
CA LYS A 92 1.94 2.56 18.69
C LYS A 92 1.61 1.34 19.57
N MET A 93 0.71 0.49 19.08
CA MET A 93 0.23 -0.71 19.77
C MET A 93 0.06 -1.90 18.81
N HIS A 94 -0.22 -3.07 19.36
CA HIS A 94 -0.66 -4.27 18.63
C HIS A 94 -1.85 -3.97 17.70
N GLY A 95 -1.97 -4.69 16.59
CA GLY A 95 -3.14 -4.56 15.73
C GLY A 95 -2.95 -4.93 14.27
N HIS A 96 -4.02 -4.72 13.49
CA HIS A 96 -4.06 -5.06 12.08
C HIS A 96 -3.05 -4.29 11.23
N THR A 97 -2.34 -5.00 10.36
CA THR A 97 -1.29 -4.45 9.49
C THR A 97 -1.47 -4.96 8.07
N GLY A 98 -1.28 -4.08 7.09
CA GLY A 98 -1.56 -4.37 5.68
C GLY A 98 -2.97 -3.93 5.27
N LEU A 99 -3.39 -4.37 4.08
CA LEU A 99 -4.67 -4.03 3.45
C LEU A 99 -4.92 -2.52 3.28
N LYS A 100 -3.85 -1.73 3.27
CA LYS A 100 -3.90 -0.27 3.10
C LYS A 100 -3.37 0.11 1.73
N SER A 101 -3.97 1.14 1.13
CA SER A 101 -3.43 1.78 -0.08
C SER A 101 -2.11 2.46 0.27
N ARG A 102 -1.06 2.15 -0.50
CA ARG A 102 0.24 2.81 -0.42
C ARG A 102 0.74 3.09 -1.83
N PHE A 103 1.49 4.16 -1.94
CA PHE A 103 2.14 4.54 -3.19
C PHE A 103 3.66 4.49 -3.04
N VAL A 104 4.34 4.18 -4.14
CA VAL A 104 5.78 4.26 -4.28
C VAL A 104 6.07 5.20 -5.44
N ASN A 105 6.91 6.20 -5.19
CA ASN A 105 7.30 7.21 -6.18
C ASN A 105 8.67 6.91 -6.78
N GLY A 106 8.89 7.36 -8.00
CA GLY A 106 10.23 7.37 -8.61
C GLY A 106 10.70 6.01 -9.14
N LEU A 107 9.78 5.06 -9.33
CA LEU A 107 10.12 3.77 -9.94
C LEU A 107 10.35 3.96 -11.44
N GLN A 108 11.45 3.41 -11.95
CA GLN A 108 11.81 3.54 -13.35
C GLN A 108 11.26 2.37 -14.17
N VAL A 109 10.59 2.68 -15.28
CA VAL A 109 10.20 1.67 -16.27
C VAL A 109 11.47 1.19 -16.98
N ARG A 110 11.83 -0.08 -16.81
CA ARG A 110 13.07 -0.64 -17.41
C ARG A 110 12.86 -1.16 -18.81
N PHE A 111 11.87 -2.03 -18.98
CA PHE A 111 11.56 -2.68 -20.25
C PHE A 111 10.06 -2.65 -20.49
N LEU A 112 9.68 -2.52 -21.75
CA LEU A 112 8.29 -2.57 -22.17
C LEU A 112 8.12 -3.65 -23.23
N ASN A 113 7.30 -4.66 -22.92
CA ASN A 113 6.85 -5.61 -23.92
C ASN A 113 5.59 -5.06 -24.60
N LYS A 114 5.64 -4.90 -25.93
CA LYS A 114 4.50 -4.37 -26.73
C LYS A 114 3.51 -5.45 -27.16
N VAL A 115 3.90 -6.72 -27.10
CA VAL A 115 3.13 -7.85 -27.59
C VAL A 115 2.30 -8.48 -26.48
N TYR A 116 2.89 -8.67 -25.30
CA TYR A 116 2.24 -9.35 -24.18
C TYR A 116 1.64 -8.35 -23.19
N ARG A 117 0.38 -8.60 -22.80
CA ARG A 117 -0.17 -8.05 -21.57
C ARG A 117 0.35 -8.93 -20.44
N PHE A 118 1.25 -8.41 -19.60
CA PHE A 118 1.59 -9.10 -18.36
C PHE A 118 0.33 -9.12 -17.48
N TYR A 119 -0.36 -10.26 -17.48
CA TYR A 119 -1.34 -10.61 -16.47
C TYR A 119 -0.64 -11.61 -15.55
N GLU A 120 -0.11 -11.14 -14.44
CA GLU A 120 0.14 -11.94 -13.24
C GLU A 120 -0.66 -11.33 -12.09
#